data_AF-A0A221MGU8-F1
#
_entry.id   AF-A0A221MGU8-F1
#
_cell.length_a   1.000
_cell.length_b   1.000
_cell.length_c   1.000
_cell.angle_alpha   90.00
_cell.angle_beta   90.00
_cell.angle_gamma   90.00
#
_symmetry.space_group_name_H-M   'P 1'
#
loop_
_entity.id
_entity.type
_entity.pdbx_description
1 polymer ?
#
loop_
_entity_poly.entity_id
_entity_poly.type
_entity_poly.pdbx_seq_one_letter_code
_entity_poly.pdbx_strand_id
1 'polypeptide(L)'
;MELKQFEIQINQKVDKFRKDTDSINKSDNPGFTEDVKAYETRKLRDALEKEVDDINRQYKHAAEEALVIAKEDAAKSYFSITEIDRKLADHHLDTYVSDVAFSYNDDQKAEAFDRLERNLQYLSPAQLDHLRKSLPKVLQSVSDKDTLKNLRGLNTTLSVLQTPQQEALDEVQAAAERTPDAKFRRLRMSHTAYSDHKDNRSGKTGMGQVE
;
A
#
# COMPACT_ATOMS: atom_id res chain seq x y z
N MET A 1 13.77 -1.46 -6.32
CA MET A 1 13.14 -2.76 -6.68
C MET A 1 13.85 -3.89 -5.92
N GLU A 2 13.77 -3.91 -4.59
CA GLU A 2 14.54 -4.88 -3.75
C GLU A 2 13.68 -5.70 -2.79
N LEU A 3 12.53 -5.18 -2.32
CA LEU A 3 11.72 -5.86 -1.29
C LEU A 3 11.12 -7.21 -1.71
N LYS A 4 10.80 -7.41 -3.00
CA LYS A 4 10.26 -8.69 -3.52
C LYS A 4 11.26 -9.84 -3.44
N GLN A 5 12.57 -9.56 -3.39
CA GLN A 5 13.58 -10.61 -3.33
C GLN A 5 13.52 -11.39 -2.01
N PHE A 6 13.15 -10.73 -0.91
CA PHE A 6 13.00 -11.39 0.39
C PHE A 6 11.86 -12.42 0.39
N GLU A 7 10.74 -12.12 -0.29
CA GLU A 7 9.66 -13.09 -0.48
C GLU A 7 10.13 -14.31 -1.29
N ILE A 8 10.90 -14.09 -2.36
CA ILE A 8 11.48 -15.17 -3.17
C ILE A 8 12.42 -16.04 -2.32
N GLN A 9 13.28 -15.44 -1.50
CA GLN A 9 14.18 -16.17 -0.62
C GLN A 9 13.40 -17.03 0.39
N ILE A 10 12.41 -16.47 1.08
CA ILE A 10 11.56 -17.25 2.00
C ILE A 10 10.87 -18.40 1.25
N ASN A 11 10.35 -18.13 0.06
CA ASN A 11 9.67 -19.16 -0.73
C ASN A 11 10.60 -20.31 -1.11
N GLN A 12 11.84 -20.02 -1.49
CA GLN A 12 12.87 -21.03 -1.77
C GLN A 12 13.23 -21.84 -0.52
N LYS A 13 13.36 -21.20 0.65
CA LYS A 13 13.63 -21.90 1.92
C LYS A 13 12.47 -22.82 2.31
N VAL A 14 11.23 -22.37 2.14
CA VAL A 14 10.02 -23.18 2.38
C VAL A 14 9.96 -24.39 1.44
N ASP A 15 10.25 -24.20 0.16
CA ASP A 15 10.23 -25.31 -0.81
C ASP A 15 11.34 -26.32 -0.54
N LYS A 16 12.53 -25.86 -0.15
CA LYS A 16 13.61 -26.72 0.28
C LYS A 16 13.21 -27.54 1.51
N PHE A 17 12.68 -26.88 2.54
CA PHE A 17 12.20 -27.56 3.75
C PHE A 17 11.21 -28.68 3.43
N ARG A 18 10.19 -28.41 2.60
CA ARG A 18 9.20 -29.43 2.20
C ARG A 18 9.85 -30.65 1.56
N LYS A 19 10.76 -30.42 0.60
CA LYS A 19 11.48 -31.49 -0.08
C LYS A 19 12.31 -32.30 0.91
N ASP A 20 13.07 -31.64 1.77
CA ASP A 20 13.95 -32.30 2.73
C ASP A 20 13.13 -33.13 3.75
N THR A 21 12.00 -32.60 4.25
CA THR A 21 11.09 -33.36 5.13
C THR A 21 10.43 -34.53 4.42
N ASP A 22 10.01 -34.37 3.17
CA ASP A 22 9.43 -35.47 2.39
C ASP A 22 10.45 -36.59 2.15
N SER A 23 11.71 -36.23 1.89
CA SER A 23 12.80 -37.19 1.74
C SER A 23 13.12 -37.95 3.03
N ILE A 24 13.08 -37.29 4.19
CA ILE A 24 13.24 -37.94 5.50
C ILE A 24 12.08 -38.92 5.76
N ASN A 25 10.85 -38.49 5.53
CA ASN A 25 9.66 -39.29 5.83
C ASN A 25 9.56 -40.54 4.94
N LYS A 26 9.95 -40.42 3.67
CA LYS A 26 9.95 -41.51 2.67
C LYS A 26 11.24 -42.32 2.64
N SER A 27 12.18 -42.09 3.55
CA SER A 27 13.44 -42.84 3.57
C SER A 27 13.20 -44.29 3.97
N ASP A 28 13.63 -45.24 3.13
CA ASP A 28 13.60 -46.69 3.41
C ASP A 28 14.81 -47.16 4.24
N ASN A 29 15.68 -46.25 4.65
CA ASN A 29 16.86 -46.60 5.42
C ASN A 29 16.45 -47.07 6.83
N PRO A 30 16.80 -48.29 7.26
CA PRO A 30 16.40 -48.83 8.57
C PRO A 30 16.93 -48.04 9.76
N GLY A 31 17.94 -47.18 9.57
CA GLY A 31 18.42 -46.25 10.59
C GLY A 31 17.50 -45.03 10.82
N PHE A 32 16.55 -44.76 9.91
CA PHE A 32 15.53 -43.72 10.09
C PHE A 32 14.31 -44.30 10.79
N THR A 33 14.45 -44.55 12.09
CA THR A 33 13.30 -44.82 12.96
C THR A 33 12.40 -43.58 13.05
N GLU A 34 11.15 -43.74 13.50
CA GLU A 34 10.22 -42.61 13.65
C GLU A 34 10.76 -41.51 14.59
N ASP A 35 11.45 -41.89 15.67
CA ASP A 35 12.10 -40.93 16.57
C ASP A 35 13.21 -40.13 15.87
N VAL A 36 14.01 -40.79 15.03
CA VAL A 36 15.08 -40.14 14.26
C VAL A 36 14.48 -39.22 13.19
N LYS A 37 13.43 -39.64 12.49
CA LYS A 37 12.71 -38.80 11.52
C LYS A 37 12.12 -37.55 12.19
N ALA A 38 11.52 -37.71 13.37
CA ALA A 38 10.97 -36.60 14.15
C ALA A 38 12.08 -35.62 14.58
N TYR A 39 13.22 -36.15 15.06
CA TYR A 39 14.38 -35.34 15.44
C TYR A 39 14.96 -34.53 14.27
N GLU A 40 15.20 -35.16 13.12
CA GLU A 40 15.75 -34.47 11.95
C GLU A 40 14.76 -33.47 11.37
N THR A 41 13.46 -33.80 11.32
CA THR A 41 12.40 -32.88 10.91
C THR A 41 12.34 -31.65 11.82
N ARG A 42 12.47 -31.84 13.14
CA ARG A 42 12.53 -30.75 14.12
C ARG A 42 13.74 -29.85 13.89
N LYS A 43 14.92 -30.44 13.64
CA LYS A 43 16.13 -29.68 13.33
C LYS A 43 15.98 -28.83 12.06
N LEU A 44 15.38 -29.39 11.00
CA LEU A 44 15.07 -28.64 9.77
C LEU A 44 14.07 -27.50 10.03
N ARG A 45 13.08 -27.73 10.89
CA ARG A 45 12.09 -26.73 11.27
C ARG A 45 12.75 -25.56 11.99
N ASP A 46 13.51 -25.86 13.03
CA ASP A 46 14.17 -24.85 13.86
C ASP A 46 15.18 -24.04 13.02
N ALA A 47 15.84 -24.68 12.04
CA ALA A 47 16.69 -24.00 11.06
C ALA A 47 15.89 -23.07 10.12
N LEU A 48 14.77 -23.54 9.55
CA LEU A 48 13.91 -22.72 8.70
C LEU A 48 13.34 -21.51 9.46
N GLU A 49 12.88 -21.71 10.69
CA GLU A 49 12.38 -20.62 11.56
C GLU A 49 13.44 -19.53 11.74
N LYS A 50 14.66 -19.92 12.09
CA LYS A 50 15.78 -18.98 12.23
C LYS A 50 16.09 -18.24 10.93
N GLU A 51 16.15 -18.94 9.80
CA GLU A 51 16.44 -18.32 8.49
C GLU A 51 15.33 -17.34 8.07
N VAL A 52 14.06 -17.68 8.30
CA VAL A 52 12.94 -16.79 8.00
C VAL A 52 12.95 -15.56 8.91
N ASP A 53 13.28 -15.72 10.19
CA ASP A 53 13.43 -14.60 11.12
C ASP A 53 14.58 -13.67 10.72
N ASP A 54 15.71 -14.23 10.28
CA ASP A 54 16.84 -13.46 9.75
C ASP A 54 16.44 -12.67 8.50
N ILE A 55 15.75 -13.30 7.54
CA ILE A 55 15.25 -12.65 6.33
C ILE A 55 14.24 -11.54 6.67
N ASN A 56 13.34 -11.78 7.62
CA ASN A 56 12.36 -10.79 8.07
C ASN A 56 13.03 -9.57 8.70
N ARG A 57 14.14 -9.75 9.44
CA ARG A 57 14.92 -8.62 9.99
C ARG A 57 15.57 -7.79 8.89
N GLN A 58 16.18 -8.45 7.90
CA GLN A 58 16.78 -7.76 6.75
C GLN A 58 15.73 -7.01 5.92
N TYR A 59 14.57 -7.64 5.72
CA TYR A 59 13.44 -7.03 5.02
C TYR A 59 12.99 -5.73 5.72
N LYS A 60 12.83 -5.74 7.05
CA LYS A 60 12.41 -4.55 7.80
C LYS A 60 13.40 -3.40 7.64
N HIS A 61 14.70 -3.69 7.75
CA HIS A 61 15.74 -2.69 7.54
C HIS A 61 15.70 -2.10 6.12
N ALA A 62 15.66 -2.96 5.09
CA ALA A 62 15.58 -2.53 3.71
C ALA A 62 14.29 -1.73 3.42
N ALA A 63 13.17 -2.09 4.05
CA ALA A 63 11.91 -1.37 3.92
C ALA A 63 11.96 0.01 4.58
N GLU A 64 12.59 0.12 5.76
CA GLU A 64 12.82 1.41 6.43
C GLU A 64 13.73 2.33 5.61
N GLU A 65 14.83 1.82 5.06
CA GLU A 65 15.72 2.59 4.18
C GLU A 65 15.00 3.06 2.92
N ALA A 66 14.27 2.17 2.25
CA ALA A 66 13.49 2.51 1.06
C ALA A 66 12.43 3.57 1.37
N LEU A 67 11.79 3.50 2.54
CA LEU A 67 10.82 4.50 3.00
C LEU A 67 11.45 5.87 3.24
N VAL A 68 12.65 5.93 3.83
CA VAL A 68 13.35 7.20 4.06
C VAL A 68 13.66 7.87 2.73
N ILE A 69 14.24 7.13 1.77
CA ILE A 69 14.57 7.63 0.43
C ILE A 69 13.30 8.11 -0.28
N ALA A 70 12.24 7.30 -0.30
CA ALA A 70 10.97 7.66 -0.94
C ALA A 70 10.33 8.90 -0.31
N LYS A 71 10.41 9.07 1.02
CA LYS A 71 9.93 10.27 1.71
C LYS A 71 10.72 11.51 1.32
N GLU A 72 12.04 11.41 1.23
CA GLU A 72 12.88 12.54 0.80
C GLU A 72 12.60 12.96 -0.64
N ASP A 73 12.40 12.00 -1.54
CA ASP A 73 12.08 12.26 -2.95
C ASP A 73 10.67 12.85 -3.10
N ALA A 74 9.68 12.28 -2.39
CA ALA A 74 8.32 12.80 -2.37
C ALA A 74 8.26 14.22 -1.79
N ALA A 75 9.03 14.53 -0.74
CA ALA A 75 9.08 15.86 -0.12
C ALA A 75 9.64 16.93 -1.07
N LYS A 76 10.53 16.56 -1.99
CA LYS A 76 11.11 17.45 -3.01
C LYS A 76 10.27 17.51 -4.29
N SER A 77 9.26 16.66 -4.42
CA SER A 77 8.46 16.56 -5.63
C SER A 77 7.46 17.70 -5.75
N TYR A 78 7.30 18.20 -6.97
CA TYR A 78 6.29 19.20 -7.31
C TYR A 78 5.93 19.05 -8.80
N PHE A 79 4.72 19.49 -9.15
CA PHE A 79 4.37 19.64 -10.56
C PHE A 79 5.07 20.86 -11.13
N SER A 80 5.84 20.67 -12.20
CA SER A 80 6.40 21.79 -12.94
C SER A 80 5.29 22.49 -13.72
N ILE A 81 4.86 23.65 -13.25
CA ILE A 81 3.75 24.41 -13.83
C ILE A 81 4.32 25.49 -14.76
N THR A 82 4.06 25.35 -16.06
CA THR A 82 4.43 26.37 -17.06
C THR A 82 3.43 27.53 -17.07
N GLU A 83 3.76 28.64 -17.73
CA GLU A 83 2.83 29.77 -17.88
C GLU A 83 1.58 29.39 -18.68
N ILE A 84 1.74 28.51 -19.68
CA ILE A 84 0.63 28.00 -20.49
C ILE A 84 -0.34 27.20 -19.62
N ASP A 85 0.19 26.35 -18.74
CA ASP A 85 -0.63 25.56 -17.81
C ASP A 85 -1.47 26.46 -16.89
N ARG A 86 -0.87 27.55 -16.37
CA ARG A 86 -1.57 28.54 -15.54
C ARG A 86 -2.71 29.19 -16.31
N LYS A 87 -2.41 29.71 -17.50
CA LYS A 87 -3.38 30.40 -18.35
C LYS A 87 -4.56 29.50 -18.71
N LEU A 88 -4.32 28.24 -19.04
CA LEU A 88 -5.39 27.31 -19.39
C LEU A 88 -6.26 26.94 -18.18
N ALA A 89 -5.63 26.64 -17.03
CA ALA A 89 -6.36 26.33 -15.81
C ALA A 89 -7.16 27.53 -15.29
N ASP A 90 -6.58 28.74 -15.29
CA ASP A 90 -7.26 29.98 -14.92
C ASP A 90 -8.41 30.28 -15.91
N HIS A 91 -8.23 30.06 -17.21
CA HIS A 91 -9.29 30.23 -18.20
C HIS A 91 -10.52 29.36 -17.88
N HIS A 92 -10.34 28.08 -17.54
CA HIS A 92 -11.47 27.22 -17.17
C HIS A 92 -12.19 27.68 -15.90
N LEU A 93 -11.44 28.14 -14.90
CA LEU A 93 -12.03 28.69 -13.67
C LEU A 93 -12.78 30.00 -13.94
N ASP A 94 -12.19 30.93 -14.70
CA ASP A 94 -12.80 32.21 -15.02
C ASP A 94 -14.08 32.02 -15.86
N THR A 95 -14.06 31.10 -16.83
CA THR A 95 -15.26 30.71 -17.58
C THR A 95 -16.33 30.15 -16.67
N TYR A 96 -15.99 29.24 -15.75
CA TYR A 96 -16.95 28.70 -14.79
C TYR A 96 -17.57 29.79 -13.90
N VAL A 97 -16.75 30.69 -13.35
CA VAL A 97 -17.22 31.79 -12.50
C VAL A 97 -18.15 32.71 -13.28
N SER A 98 -17.79 33.05 -14.52
CA SER A 98 -18.63 33.84 -15.40
C SER A 98 -19.96 33.13 -15.69
N ASP A 99 -19.93 31.85 -16.06
CA ASP A 99 -21.14 31.06 -16.34
C ASP A 99 -22.08 31.03 -15.13
N VAL A 100 -21.55 30.83 -13.91
CA VAL A 100 -22.34 30.86 -12.68
C VAL A 100 -22.90 32.25 -12.39
N ALA A 101 -22.10 33.31 -12.58
CA ALA A 101 -22.54 34.69 -12.33
C ALA A 101 -23.68 35.13 -13.26
N PHE A 102 -23.73 34.62 -14.49
CA PHE A 102 -24.78 34.90 -15.47
C PHE A 102 -25.92 33.86 -15.48
N SER A 103 -25.88 32.86 -14.60
CA SER A 103 -26.95 31.85 -14.48
C SER A 103 -28.17 32.42 -13.76
N TYR A 104 -29.37 32.17 -14.30
CA TYR A 104 -30.64 32.67 -13.77
C TYR A 104 -31.33 31.69 -12.81
N ASN A 105 -30.92 30.43 -12.80
CA ASN A 105 -31.46 29.38 -11.96
C ASN A 105 -30.38 28.35 -11.60
N ASP A 106 -30.71 27.43 -10.68
CA ASP A 106 -29.75 26.45 -10.18
C ASP A 106 -29.41 25.37 -11.20
N ASP A 107 -30.32 25.05 -12.13
CA ASP A 107 -30.07 24.09 -13.21
C ASP A 107 -28.93 24.57 -14.13
N GLN A 108 -28.90 25.86 -14.47
CA GLN A 108 -27.82 26.45 -15.28
C GLN A 108 -26.47 26.45 -14.54
N LYS A 109 -26.48 26.69 -13.22
CA LYS A 109 -25.26 26.60 -12.39
C LYS A 109 -24.74 25.17 -12.32
N ALA A 110 -25.64 24.18 -12.20
CA ALA A 110 -25.29 22.78 -12.23
C ALA A 110 -24.67 22.40 -13.59
N GLU A 111 -25.28 22.85 -14.70
CA GLU A 111 -24.73 22.61 -16.04
C GLU A 111 -23.35 23.26 -16.24
N ALA A 112 -23.14 24.47 -15.71
CA ALA A 112 -21.83 25.13 -15.73
C ALA A 112 -20.78 24.32 -14.96
N PHE A 113 -21.15 23.74 -13.82
CA PHE A 113 -20.26 22.86 -13.06
C PHE A 113 -19.96 21.57 -13.81
N ASP A 114 -20.96 20.93 -14.41
CA ASP A 114 -20.77 19.73 -15.23
C ASP A 114 -19.83 19.99 -16.43
N ARG A 115 -19.94 21.18 -17.06
CA ARG A 115 -19.00 21.60 -18.11
C ARG A 115 -17.59 21.76 -17.58
N LEU A 116 -17.41 22.38 -16.42
CA LEU A 116 -16.11 22.47 -15.76
C LEU A 116 -15.55 21.07 -15.54
N GLU A 117 -16.28 20.17 -14.88
CA GLU A 117 -15.82 18.80 -14.59
C GLU A 117 -15.42 18.03 -15.85
N ARG A 118 -16.20 18.14 -16.93
CA ARG A 118 -15.83 17.54 -18.23
C ARG A 118 -14.51 18.10 -18.76
N ASN A 119 -14.30 19.41 -18.68
CA ASN A 119 -13.06 20.03 -19.14
C ASN A 119 -11.84 19.60 -18.30
N LEU A 120 -12.01 19.41 -16.99
CA LEU A 120 -10.94 18.97 -16.10
C LEU A 120 -10.34 17.61 -16.50
N GLN A 121 -11.13 16.73 -17.13
CA GLN A 121 -10.67 15.41 -17.59
C GLN A 121 -9.57 15.50 -18.67
N TYR A 122 -9.46 16.63 -19.35
CA TYR A 122 -8.47 16.87 -20.40
C TYR A 122 -7.27 17.68 -19.92
N LEU A 123 -7.26 18.11 -18.65
CA LEU A 123 -6.16 18.88 -18.08
C LEU A 123 -5.00 17.98 -17.65
N SER A 124 -3.79 18.48 -17.83
CA SER A 124 -2.59 17.82 -17.31
C SER A 124 -2.56 17.88 -15.77
N PRO A 125 -1.83 16.99 -15.09
CA PRO A 125 -1.64 17.06 -13.64
C PRO A 125 -1.12 18.42 -13.16
N ALA A 126 -0.22 19.07 -13.91
CA ALA A 126 0.29 20.39 -13.56
C ALA A 126 -0.82 21.47 -13.63
N GLN A 127 -1.70 21.39 -14.63
CA GLN A 127 -2.85 22.28 -14.76
C GLN A 127 -3.86 22.05 -13.64
N LEU A 128 -4.13 20.80 -13.28
CA LEU A 128 -5.01 20.43 -12.17
C LEU A 128 -4.46 20.91 -10.82
N ASP A 129 -3.14 20.80 -10.59
CA ASP A 129 -2.51 21.33 -9.37
C ASP A 129 -2.59 22.86 -9.29
N HIS A 130 -2.36 23.57 -10.41
CA HIS A 130 -2.56 25.01 -10.47
C HIS A 130 -4.01 25.39 -10.19
N LEU A 131 -4.96 24.71 -10.85
CA LEU A 131 -6.39 24.92 -10.65
C LEU A 131 -6.76 24.77 -9.17
N ARG A 132 -6.30 23.70 -8.51
CA ARG A 132 -6.47 23.48 -7.08
C ARG A 132 -5.94 24.64 -6.23
N LYS A 133 -4.74 25.15 -6.56
CA LYS A 133 -4.13 26.31 -5.87
C LYS A 133 -4.91 27.61 -6.09
N SER A 134 -5.59 27.75 -7.23
CA SER A 134 -6.45 28.90 -7.56
C SER A 134 -7.85 28.81 -6.94
N LEU A 135 -8.36 27.62 -6.60
CA LEU A 135 -9.71 27.43 -6.04
C LEU A 135 -10.03 28.28 -4.80
N PRO A 136 -9.14 28.46 -3.79
CA PRO A 136 -9.44 29.29 -2.63
C PRO A 136 -9.78 30.74 -2.99
N LYS A 137 -9.15 31.30 -4.03
CA LYS A 137 -9.45 32.65 -4.53
C LYS A 137 -10.85 32.71 -5.14
N VAL A 138 -11.22 31.69 -5.93
CA VAL A 138 -12.56 31.57 -6.53
C VAL A 138 -13.64 31.37 -5.45
N LEU A 139 -13.36 30.55 -4.44
CA LEU A 139 -14.25 30.34 -3.30
C LEU A 139 -14.56 31.65 -2.55
N GLN A 140 -13.63 32.60 -2.51
CA GLN A 140 -13.83 33.91 -1.88
C GLN A 140 -14.71 34.84 -2.72
N SER A 141 -14.77 34.65 -4.04
CA SER A 141 -15.58 35.48 -4.94
C SER A 141 -17.02 34.99 -5.12
N VAL A 142 -17.34 33.80 -4.61
CA VAL A 142 -18.67 33.17 -4.74
C VAL A 142 -19.39 33.18 -3.39
N SER A 143 -20.62 33.69 -3.36
CA SER A 143 -21.49 33.68 -2.16
C SER A 143 -22.57 32.60 -2.19
N ASP A 144 -22.84 32.03 -3.36
CA ASP A 144 -23.88 31.01 -3.57
C ASP A 144 -23.52 29.68 -2.90
N LYS A 145 -24.44 29.15 -2.08
CA LYS A 145 -24.18 27.99 -1.23
C LYS A 145 -23.92 26.71 -2.03
N ASP A 146 -24.67 26.48 -3.09
CA ASP A 146 -24.56 25.25 -3.88
C ASP A 146 -23.30 25.27 -4.74
N THR A 147 -22.97 26.43 -5.32
CA THR A 147 -21.69 26.66 -6.01
C THR A 147 -20.51 26.44 -5.06
N LEU A 148 -20.57 26.96 -3.83
CA LEU A 148 -19.55 26.72 -2.80
C LEU A 148 -19.42 25.23 -2.45
N LYS A 149 -20.54 24.50 -2.36
CA LYS A 149 -20.54 23.06 -2.11
C LYS A 149 -19.83 22.31 -3.24
N ASN A 150 -20.14 22.64 -4.49
CA ASN A 150 -19.53 22.02 -5.67
C ASN A 150 -18.04 22.30 -5.75
N LEU A 151 -17.61 23.56 -5.55
CA LEU A 151 -16.18 23.94 -5.53
C LEU A 151 -15.40 23.27 -4.39
N ARG A 152 -16.01 23.06 -3.22
CA ARG A 152 -15.40 22.28 -2.12
C ARG A 152 -15.30 20.80 -2.46
N GLY A 153 -16.31 20.24 -3.12
CA GLY A 153 -16.27 18.88 -3.66
C GLY A 153 -15.11 18.72 -4.64
N LEU A 154 -15.00 19.65 -5.59
CA LEU A 154 -13.90 19.69 -6.54
C LEU A 154 -12.52 19.79 -5.85
N ASN A 155 -12.37 20.68 -4.85
CA ASN A 155 -11.13 20.78 -4.09
C ASN A 155 -10.77 19.46 -3.38
N THR A 156 -11.77 18.72 -2.91
CA THR A 156 -11.57 17.39 -2.31
C THR A 156 -11.08 16.40 -3.36
N THR A 157 -11.70 16.35 -4.54
CA THR A 157 -11.26 15.50 -5.66
C THR A 157 -9.83 15.82 -6.07
N LEU A 158 -9.48 17.09 -6.23
CA LEU A 158 -8.12 17.51 -6.62
C LEU A 158 -7.10 17.35 -5.49
N SER A 159 -7.52 17.23 -4.22
CA SER A 159 -6.59 16.99 -3.11
C SER A 159 -5.94 15.61 -3.16
N VAL A 160 -6.53 14.67 -3.91
CA VAL A 160 -5.99 13.34 -4.18
C VAL A 160 -4.89 13.37 -5.24
N LEU A 161 -4.70 14.49 -5.94
CA LEU A 161 -3.67 14.62 -6.97
C LEU A 161 -2.28 14.46 -6.33
N GLN A 162 -1.56 13.45 -6.79
CA GLN A 162 -0.23 13.10 -6.31
C GLN A 162 0.80 13.23 -7.42
N THR A 163 2.01 13.63 -7.06
CA THR A 163 3.17 13.53 -7.97
C THR A 163 3.56 12.06 -8.15
N PRO A 164 4.25 11.69 -9.23
CA PRO A 164 4.76 10.32 -9.39
C PRO A 164 5.62 9.84 -8.22
N GLN A 165 6.35 10.75 -7.55
CA GLN A 165 7.15 10.43 -6.37
C GLN A 165 6.29 10.19 -5.12
N GLN A 166 5.16 10.88 -4.97
CA GLN A 166 4.20 10.62 -3.91
C GLN A 166 3.50 9.28 -4.13
N GLU A 167 3.11 8.96 -5.36
CA GLU A 167 2.58 7.62 -5.71
C GLU A 167 3.60 6.52 -5.40
N ALA A 168 4.87 6.73 -5.77
CA ALA A 168 5.94 5.80 -5.45
C ALA A 168 6.16 5.64 -3.93
N LEU A 169 6.02 6.70 -3.15
CA LEU A 169 6.05 6.62 -1.68
C LEU A 169 4.91 5.75 -1.16
N ASP A 170 3.69 5.94 -1.65
CA ASP A 170 2.53 5.13 -1.25
C ASP A 170 2.73 3.65 -1.59
N GLU A 171 3.31 3.35 -2.76
CA GLU A 171 3.67 1.98 -3.14
C GLU A 171 4.72 1.37 -2.21
N VAL A 172 5.77 2.13 -1.85
CA VAL A 172 6.82 1.67 -0.92
C VAL A 172 6.24 1.48 0.48
N GLN A 173 5.35 2.36 0.94
CA GLN A 173 4.68 2.23 2.22
C GLN A 173 3.77 1.00 2.26
N ALA A 174 2.92 0.82 1.25
CA ALA A 174 2.09 -0.37 1.12
C ALA A 174 2.92 -1.65 1.00
N ALA A 175 4.10 -1.58 0.38
CA ALA A 175 5.03 -2.69 0.33
C ALA A 175 5.63 -2.99 1.71
N ALA A 176 6.09 -1.98 2.45
CA ALA A 176 6.71 -2.09 3.78
C ALA A 176 5.76 -2.65 4.86
N GLU A 177 4.46 -2.38 4.73
CA GLU A 177 3.43 -2.93 5.62
C GLU A 177 3.17 -4.43 5.40
N ARG A 178 3.56 -4.97 4.23
CA ARG A 178 3.43 -6.40 3.94
C ARG A 178 4.56 -7.18 4.58
N THR A 179 4.27 -8.37 5.08
CA THR A 179 5.34 -9.30 5.49
C THR A 179 5.67 -10.27 4.35
N PRO A 180 6.95 -10.53 4.06
CA PRO A 180 7.35 -11.43 2.95
C PRO A 180 7.11 -12.91 3.26
N ASP A 181 6.65 -13.24 4.47
CA ASP A 181 6.59 -14.60 5.02
C ASP A 181 5.24 -15.33 4.79
N ALA A 182 4.39 -14.85 3.88
CA ALA A 182 3.03 -15.38 3.69
C ALA A 182 2.99 -16.90 3.39
N LYS A 183 3.95 -17.42 2.61
CA LYS A 183 4.05 -18.87 2.32
C LYS A 183 4.54 -19.66 3.53
N PHE A 184 5.45 -19.09 4.31
CA PHE A 184 5.93 -19.69 5.55
C PHE A 184 4.81 -19.77 6.60
N ARG A 185 4.01 -18.71 6.78
CA ARG A 185 2.82 -18.73 7.63
C ARG A 185 1.84 -19.82 7.20
N ARG A 186 1.60 -19.97 5.89
CA ARG A 186 0.79 -21.08 5.35
C ARG A 186 1.37 -22.45 5.67
N LEU A 187 2.68 -22.64 5.50
CA LEU A 187 3.37 -23.87 5.86
C LEU A 187 3.14 -24.25 7.32
N ARG A 188 3.31 -23.29 8.25
CA ARG A 188 3.10 -23.51 9.70
C ARG A 188 1.69 -23.95 10.03
N MET A 189 0.70 -23.52 9.25
CA MET A 189 -0.70 -23.86 9.48
C MET A 189 -1.06 -25.25 8.97
N SER A 190 -0.49 -25.69 7.84
CA SER A 190 -0.95 -26.86 7.09
C SER A 190 0.00 -28.06 7.10
N HIS A 191 1.29 -27.89 7.39
CA HIS A 191 2.27 -28.97 7.27
C HIS A 191 2.36 -29.78 8.58
N THR A 192 2.41 -31.11 8.47
CA THR A 192 2.44 -32.05 9.62
C THR A 192 3.65 -31.84 10.53
N ALA A 193 4.81 -31.45 9.99
CA ALA A 193 5.97 -31.07 10.81
C ALA A 193 5.70 -29.93 11.83
N TYR A 194 4.58 -29.22 11.72
CA TYR A 194 4.12 -28.18 12.63
C TYR A 194 2.86 -28.56 13.42
N SER A 195 2.27 -29.74 13.24
CA SER A 195 1.06 -30.16 13.97
C SER A 195 1.31 -30.33 15.46
N ASP A 196 2.44 -30.94 15.83
CA ASP A 196 2.79 -31.23 17.22
C ASP A 196 2.97 -29.96 18.08
N HIS A 197 3.15 -28.81 17.43
CA HIS A 197 3.35 -27.54 18.12
C HIS A 197 2.02 -26.90 18.57
N LYS A 198 0.88 -27.31 18.01
CA LYS A 198 -0.45 -26.75 18.34
C LYS A 198 -0.97 -27.25 19.69
N ASP A 199 -0.72 -28.51 20.03
CA ASP A 199 -1.31 -29.14 21.23
C ASP A 199 -0.67 -28.67 22.55
N ASN A 200 0.59 -28.21 22.52
CA ASN A 200 1.27 -27.72 23.73
C ASN A 200 1.00 -26.24 24.07
N ARG A 201 0.33 -25.45 23.20
CA ARG A 201 0.01 -24.04 23.48
C ARG A 201 -1.42 -23.79 23.97
N SER A 202 -2.35 -24.72 23.75
CA SER A 202 -3.75 -24.58 24.22
C SER A 202 -3.93 -24.99 25.69
N GLY A 203 -3.01 -25.74 26.28
CA GLY A 203 -3.16 -26.30 27.63
C GLY A 203 -2.79 -25.40 28.82
N LYS A 204 -2.27 -24.18 28.61
CA LYS A 204 -1.69 -23.36 29.72
C LYS A 204 -2.51 -22.14 30.15
N THR A 205 -3.71 -21.92 29.59
CA THR A 205 -4.53 -20.72 29.89
C THR A 205 -5.73 -21.01 30.81
N GLY A 206 -5.84 -22.20 31.39
CA GLY A 206 -7.07 -22.67 32.07
C GLY A 206 -7.02 -22.85 33.59
N MET A 207 -5.92 -22.55 34.29
CA MET A 207 -5.86 -22.70 35.75
C MET A 207 -5.33 -21.44 36.41
N GLY A 208 -6.24 -20.54 36.78
CA GLY A 208 -5.86 -19.33 37.48
C GLY A 208 -7.01 -18.41 37.88
N GLN A 209 -8.19 -18.96 38.25
CA GLN A 209 -9.16 -18.26 39.09
C GLN A 209 -9.97 -19.28 39.90
N VAL A 210 -9.44 -19.64 41.06
CA VAL A 210 -10.26 -19.98 42.24
C VAL A 210 -9.55 -19.38 43.44
N GLU A 211 -10.34 -18.68 44.25
CA GLU A 211 -10.09 -18.00 45.53
C GLU A 211 -9.80 -16.49 45.47
#